data_AF-A0A9D4Z061-F1
#
_entry.id   AF-A0A9D4Z061-F1
#
_cell.length_a   1.000
_cell.length_b   1.000
_cell.length_c   1.000
_cell.angle_alpha   90.00
_cell.angle_beta   90.00
_cell.angle_gamma   90.00
#
_symmetry.space_group_name_H-M   'P 1'
#
loop_
_entity.id
_entity.type
_entity.pdbx_description
1 polymer ?
#
loop_
_entity_poly.entity_id
_entity_poly.type
_entity_poly.pdbx_seq_one_letter_code
_entity_poly.pdbx_strand_id
1 'polypeptide(L)'
;MKTADLAPDRLASACIFLACKVEEAAVRTNDMLNAVATHSALLQARLSSSSCTPSLLVGDTYQACKRQLIQDEQLLLRHLHFDLAVDQAHRHLYALARCWGVTCEALRVAVCLLNDAVCYCPAYGGTAMPPATAAAAALHIGAQLCKQTVQPWGWWRATGIADESMRSSCSALLELIGA
;
A
#
# COMPACT_ATOMS: atom_id res chain seq x y z
N MET A 1 -21.10 -10.77 -8.55
CA MET A 1 -19.89 -11.32 -9.21
C MET A 1 -18.77 -11.20 -8.21
N LYS A 2 -18.06 -12.30 -7.93
CA LYS A 2 -16.95 -12.29 -6.96
C LYS A 2 -15.75 -11.62 -7.62
N THR A 3 -14.98 -10.82 -6.89
CA THR A 3 -13.62 -10.39 -7.25
C THR A 3 -12.66 -11.54 -7.55
N ALA A 4 -13.12 -12.79 -7.41
CA ALA A 4 -12.43 -14.04 -7.69
C ALA A 4 -12.16 -14.36 -9.17
N ASP A 5 -12.65 -13.57 -10.13
CA ASP A 5 -12.50 -13.87 -11.57
C ASP A 5 -11.24 -13.23 -12.22
N LEU A 6 -10.51 -12.38 -11.50
CA LEU A 6 -9.29 -11.74 -11.99
C LEU A 6 -8.05 -12.41 -11.40
N ALA A 7 -7.14 -12.85 -12.27
CA ALA A 7 -5.82 -13.31 -11.83
C ALA A 7 -5.11 -12.19 -11.02
N PRO A 8 -4.35 -12.53 -9.96
CA PRO A 8 -3.78 -11.54 -9.04
C PRO A 8 -2.93 -10.49 -9.77
N ASP A 9 -2.13 -10.89 -10.76
CA ASP A 9 -1.29 -9.97 -11.56
C ASP A 9 -2.14 -8.99 -12.40
N ARG A 10 -3.28 -9.46 -12.92
CA ARG A 10 -4.21 -8.62 -13.68
C ARG A 10 -4.93 -7.63 -12.77
N LEU A 11 -5.34 -8.08 -11.58
CA LEU A 11 -5.93 -7.20 -10.59
C LEU A 11 -4.92 -6.13 -10.15
N ALA A 12 -3.70 -6.53 -9.80
CA ALA A 12 -2.64 -5.61 -9.40
C ALA A 12 -2.33 -4.58 -10.49
N SER A 13 -2.16 -5.02 -11.74
CA SER A 13 -1.91 -4.09 -12.86
C SER A 13 -3.05 -3.12 -13.10
N ALA A 14 -4.31 -3.57 -13.03
CA ALA A 14 -5.48 -2.69 -13.14
C ALA A 14 -5.54 -1.69 -11.97
N CYS A 15 -5.28 -2.12 -10.73
CA CYS A 15 -5.23 -1.26 -9.55
C CYS A 15 -4.15 -0.18 -9.68
N ILE A 16 -2.92 -0.56 -10.05
CA ILE A 16 -1.81 0.40 -10.22
C ILE A 16 -2.13 1.37 -11.37
N PHE A 17 -2.61 0.86 -12.51
CA PHE A 17 -2.95 1.70 -13.66
C PHE A 17 -4.05 2.71 -13.32
N LEU A 18 -5.09 2.30 -12.58
CA LEU A 18 -6.14 3.19 -12.11
C LEU A 18 -5.62 4.19 -11.06
N ALA A 19 -4.86 3.73 -10.07
CA ALA A 19 -4.28 4.60 -9.04
C ALA A 19 -3.41 5.70 -9.64
N CYS A 20 -2.58 5.38 -10.63
CA CYS A 20 -1.78 6.39 -11.35
C CYS A 20 -2.65 7.46 -12.04
N LYS A 21 -3.84 7.11 -12.54
CA LYS A 21 -4.76 8.10 -13.11
C LYS A 21 -5.39 8.98 -12.04
N VAL A 22 -5.80 8.38 -10.92
CA VAL A 22 -6.41 9.09 -9.78
C VAL A 22 -5.44 10.09 -9.16
N GLU A 23 -4.18 9.69 -8.99
CA GLU A 23 -3.11 10.51 -8.40
C GLU A 23 -2.45 11.48 -9.41
N GLU A 24 -3.03 11.65 -10.60
CA GLU A 24 -2.51 12.50 -11.69
C GLU A 24 -1.05 12.16 -12.11
N ALA A 25 -0.58 10.96 -11.78
CA ALA A 25 0.74 10.41 -12.14
C ALA A 25 0.62 9.37 -13.27
N ALA A 26 -0.21 9.67 -14.28
CA ALA A 26 -0.66 8.69 -15.26
C ALA A 26 0.50 8.06 -16.05
N VAL A 27 0.53 6.73 -16.09
CA VAL A 27 1.53 5.94 -16.83
C VAL A 27 0.99 5.61 -18.22
N ARG A 28 1.86 5.57 -19.23
CA ARG A 28 1.48 5.12 -20.58
C ARG A 28 1.07 3.65 -20.53
N THR A 29 -0.02 3.30 -21.22
CA THR A 29 -0.50 1.91 -21.28
C THR A 29 0.58 0.94 -21.75
N ASN A 30 1.42 1.35 -22.70
CA ASN A 30 2.53 0.52 -23.19
C ASN A 30 3.56 0.20 -22.09
N ASP A 31 3.91 1.19 -21.28
CA ASP A 31 4.92 1.03 -20.24
C ASP A 31 4.39 0.13 -19.11
N MET A 32 3.11 0.31 -18.74
CA MET A 32 2.44 -0.55 -17.78
C MET A 32 2.40 -2.01 -18.23
N LEU A 33 1.95 -2.26 -19.46
CA LEU A 33 1.83 -3.63 -19.99
C LEU A 33 3.20 -4.31 -20.10
N ASN A 34 4.23 -3.61 -20.57
CA ASN A 34 5.57 -4.16 -20.66
C ASN A 34 6.22 -4.38 -19.29
N ALA A 35 5.94 -3.52 -18.30
CA ALA A 35 6.40 -3.72 -16.93
C ALA A 35 5.82 -5.00 -16.32
N VAL A 36 4.50 -5.22 -16.50
CA VAL A 36 3.82 -6.43 -16.02
C VAL A 36 4.34 -7.68 -16.75
N ALA A 37 4.46 -7.64 -18.08
CA ALA A 37 5.01 -8.75 -18.85
C ALA A 37 6.44 -9.09 -18.40
N THR A 38 7.29 -8.07 -18.23
CA THR A 38 8.65 -8.24 -17.72
C THR A 38 8.67 -8.85 -16.33
N HIS A 39 7.81 -8.37 -15.42
CA HIS A 39 7.69 -8.92 -14.08
C HIS A 39 7.28 -10.40 -14.09
N SER A 40 6.26 -10.75 -14.87
CA SER A 40 5.81 -12.15 -15.00
C SER A 40 6.88 -13.07 -15.59
N ALA A 41 7.62 -12.62 -16.60
CA ALA A 41 8.72 -13.38 -17.21
C ALA A 41 9.85 -13.61 -16.20
N LEU A 42 10.21 -12.59 -15.41
CA LEU A 42 11.24 -12.69 -14.37
C LEU A 42 10.81 -13.63 -13.23
N LEU A 43 9.54 -13.61 -12.83
CA LEU A 43 9.01 -14.54 -11.83
C LEU A 43 9.05 -15.98 -12.34
N GLN A 44 8.62 -16.22 -13.58
CA GLN A 44 8.68 -17.54 -14.20
C GLN A 44 10.12 -18.05 -14.28
N ALA A 45 11.06 -17.21 -14.75
CA ALA A 45 12.48 -17.53 -14.83
C ALA A 45 13.08 -17.97 -13.49
N ARG A 46 12.71 -17.28 -12.41
CA ARG A 46 13.14 -17.62 -11.04
C ARG A 46 12.62 -18.99 -10.61
N LEU A 47 11.38 -19.33 -10.98
CA LEU A 47 10.75 -20.61 -10.62
C LEU A 47 11.29 -21.77 -11.45
N SER A 48 11.63 -21.54 -12.72
CA SER A 48 12.15 -22.55 -13.64
C SER A 48 13.67 -22.65 -13.69
N SER A 49 14.40 -21.85 -12.91
CA SER A 49 15.87 -21.75 -12.93
C SER A 49 16.47 -21.55 -14.33
N SER A 50 15.71 -20.94 -15.22
CA SER A 50 16.08 -20.73 -16.63
C SER A 50 16.27 -19.24 -16.92
N SER A 51 17.18 -18.90 -17.83
CA SER A 51 17.29 -17.53 -18.30
C SER A 51 16.11 -17.21 -19.22
N CYS A 52 15.30 -16.22 -18.83
CA CYS A 52 14.25 -15.66 -19.68
C CYS A 52 14.61 -14.22 -20.01
N THR A 53 14.70 -13.89 -21.30
CA THR A 53 14.75 -12.51 -21.76
C THR A 53 13.32 -12.02 -21.97
N PRO A 54 12.86 -10.99 -21.23
CA PRO A 54 11.52 -10.46 -21.40
C PRO A 54 11.39 -9.86 -22.81
N SER A 55 10.44 -10.37 -23.60
CA SER A 55 10.11 -9.80 -24.89
C SER A 55 9.15 -8.63 -24.70
N LEU A 56 9.36 -7.56 -25.48
CA LEU A 56 8.42 -6.43 -25.51
C LEU A 56 7.13 -6.87 -26.20
N LEU A 57 5.99 -6.48 -25.62
CA LEU A 57 4.68 -6.70 -26.21
C LEU A 57 4.52 -5.80 -27.44
N VAL A 58 4.24 -6.43 -28.58
CA VAL A 58 4.08 -5.74 -29.88
C VAL A 58 2.95 -6.37 -30.69
N GLY A 59 2.39 -5.61 -31.64
CA GLY A 59 1.38 -6.12 -32.57
C GLY A 59 0.09 -6.59 -31.89
N ASP A 60 -0.43 -7.75 -32.31
CA ASP A 60 -1.74 -8.24 -31.87
C ASP A 60 -1.78 -8.63 -30.40
N THR A 61 -0.68 -9.13 -29.84
CA THR A 61 -0.60 -9.47 -28.41
C THR A 61 -0.70 -8.22 -27.55
N TYR A 62 0.00 -7.16 -27.92
CA TYR A 62 -0.14 -5.85 -27.27
C TYR A 62 -1.59 -5.34 -27.34
N GLN A 63 -2.23 -5.41 -28.50
CA GLN A 63 -3.61 -4.94 -28.64
C GLN A 63 -4.59 -5.77 -27.81
N ALA A 64 -4.38 -7.08 -27.71
CA ALA A 64 -5.17 -7.96 -26.85
C ALA A 64 -4.99 -7.60 -25.36
N CYS A 65 -3.75 -7.48 -24.88
CA CYS A 65 -3.44 -7.09 -23.51
C CYS A 65 -3.99 -5.69 -23.17
N LYS A 66 -3.90 -4.74 -24.10
CA LYS A 66 -4.48 -3.40 -23.95
C LYS A 66 -5.99 -3.44 -23.78
N ARG A 67 -6.71 -4.19 -24.63
CA ARG A 67 -8.16 -4.36 -24.49
C ARG A 67 -8.52 -4.97 -23.15
N GLN A 68 -7.75 -5.97 -22.71
CA GLN A 68 -7.99 -6.62 -21.43
C GLN A 68 -7.78 -5.68 -20.24
N LEU A 69 -6.69 -4.90 -20.21
CA LEU A 69 -6.43 -3.94 -19.14
C LEU A 69 -7.55 -2.91 -19.01
N ILE A 70 -8.08 -2.42 -20.14
CA ILE A 70 -9.20 -1.45 -20.14
C ILE A 70 -10.48 -2.10 -19.61
N GLN A 71 -10.74 -3.37 -19.95
CA GLN A 71 -11.89 -4.10 -19.41
C GLN A 71 -11.74 -4.31 -17.90
N ASP A 72 -10.55 -4.69 -17.45
CA ASP A 72 -10.25 -4.95 -16.03
C ASP A 72 -10.37 -3.67 -15.20
N GLU A 73 -9.90 -2.53 -15.73
CA GLU A 73 -10.10 -1.21 -15.14
C GLU A 73 -11.59 -0.87 -14.99
N GLN A 74 -12.40 -1.08 -16.04
CA GLN A 74 -13.85 -0.82 -15.96
C GLN A 74 -14.55 -1.71 -14.95
N LEU A 75 -14.13 -2.97 -14.84
CA LEU A 75 -14.65 -3.88 -13.81
C LEU A 75 -14.26 -3.41 -12.41
N LEU A 76 -13.01 -3.00 -12.20
CA LEU A 76 -12.53 -2.46 -10.94
C LEU A 76 -13.31 -1.22 -10.51
N LEU A 77 -13.48 -0.25 -11.42
CA LEU A 77 -14.27 0.97 -11.16
C LEU A 77 -15.71 0.66 -10.72
N ARG A 78 -16.36 -0.32 -11.37
CA ARG A 78 -17.72 -0.74 -11.00
C ARG A 78 -17.76 -1.41 -9.62
N HIS A 79 -16.74 -2.21 -9.28
CA HIS A 79 -16.65 -2.84 -7.95
C HIS A 79 -16.40 -1.83 -6.84
N LEU A 80 -15.61 -0.79 -7.12
CA LEU A 80 -15.38 0.31 -6.19
C LEU A 80 -16.55 1.30 -6.14
N HIS A 81 -17.62 1.08 -6.92
CA HIS A 81 -18.72 2.03 -7.07
C HIS A 81 -18.26 3.45 -7.47
N PHE A 82 -17.13 3.54 -8.19
CA PHE A 82 -16.44 4.79 -8.51
C PHE A 82 -16.03 5.62 -7.29
N ASP A 83 -16.01 5.04 -6.09
CA ASP A 83 -15.40 5.64 -4.90
C ASP A 83 -13.90 5.37 -4.93
N LEU A 84 -13.15 6.39 -5.32
CA LEU A 84 -11.69 6.37 -5.47
C LEU A 84 -11.00 7.14 -4.35
N ALA A 85 -11.75 7.67 -3.39
CA ALA A 85 -11.20 8.41 -2.28
C ALA A 85 -10.53 7.44 -1.30
N VAL A 86 -9.21 7.56 -1.15
CA VAL A 86 -8.44 6.76 -0.20
C VAL A 86 -7.85 7.69 0.85
N ASP A 87 -8.20 7.46 2.12
CA ASP A 87 -7.52 8.14 3.23
C ASP A 87 -6.14 7.51 3.46
N GLN A 88 -5.09 8.28 3.20
CA GLN A 88 -3.71 7.81 3.25
C GLN A 88 -3.12 8.02 4.65
N ALA A 89 -2.69 6.93 5.30
CA ALA A 89 -2.09 6.97 6.63
C ALA A 89 -0.83 7.86 6.70
N HIS A 90 -0.05 7.94 5.61
CA HIS A 90 1.15 8.79 5.55
C HIS A 90 0.84 10.27 5.76
N ARG A 91 -0.32 10.76 5.31
CA ARG A 91 -0.75 12.14 5.54
C ARG A 91 -0.87 12.44 7.04
N HIS A 92 -1.50 11.54 7.78
CA HIS A 92 -1.64 11.63 9.23
C HIS A 92 -0.27 11.51 9.91
N LEU A 93 0.57 10.59 9.45
CA LEU A 93 1.91 10.36 10.01
C LEU A 93 2.77 11.63 9.97
N TYR A 94 2.86 12.30 8.82
CA TYR A 94 3.64 13.52 8.69
C TYR A 94 3.08 14.69 9.51
N ALA A 95 1.74 14.80 9.59
CA ALA A 95 1.09 15.81 10.42
C ALA A 95 1.42 15.59 11.92
N LEU A 96 1.27 14.35 12.40
CA LEU A 96 1.57 13.97 13.78
C LEU A 96 3.05 14.17 14.11
N ALA A 97 3.96 13.73 13.23
CA ALA A 97 5.39 13.90 13.43
C ALA A 97 5.77 15.37 13.58
N ARG A 98 5.16 16.26 12.78
CA ARG A 98 5.35 17.71 12.89
C ARG A 98 4.77 18.28 14.18
N CYS A 99 3.59 17.84 14.60
CA CYS A 99 2.96 18.30 15.85
C CYS A 99 3.74 17.90 17.09
N TRP A 100 4.32 16.70 17.09
CA TRP A 100 4.93 16.08 18.28
C TRP A 100 6.47 16.12 18.27
N GLY A 101 7.09 16.76 17.28
CA GLY A 101 8.54 16.97 17.24
C GLY A 101 9.35 15.67 17.15
N VAL A 102 8.84 14.69 16.39
CA VAL A 102 9.52 13.39 16.21
C VAL A 102 10.77 13.55 15.34
N THR A 103 11.86 12.88 15.70
CA THR A 103 13.11 12.94 14.93
C THR A 103 12.94 12.30 13.55
N CYS A 104 13.78 12.71 12.60
CA CYS A 104 13.78 12.13 11.25
C CYS A 104 14.02 10.61 11.26
N GLU A 105 14.79 10.10 12.21
CA GLU A 105 15.08 8.67 12.35
C GLU A 105 13.82 7.90 12.74
N ALA A 106 13.13 8.34 13.79
CA ALA A 106 11.88 7.75 14.24
C ALA A 106 10.78 7.85 13.18
N LEU A 107 10.71 8.96 12.44
CA LEU A 107 9.79 9.12 11.32
C LEU A 107 10.08 8.13 10.18
N ARG A 108 11.35 7.90 9.83
CA ARG A 108 11.72 6.92 8.79
C ARG A 108 11.32 5.50 9.20
N VAL A 109 11.57 5.12 10.45
CA VAL A 109 11.12 3.83 10.99
C VAL A 109 9.60 3.72 10.92
N ALA A 110 8.88 4.75 11.32
CA ALA A 110 7.42 4.78 11.25
C ALA A 110 6.89 4.65 9.81
N VAL A 111 7.53 5.29 8.83
CA VAL A 111 7.17 5.13 7.40
C VAL A 111 7.38 3.69 6.94
N CYS A 112 8.50 3.06 7.30
CA CYS A 112 8.74 1.65 6.97
C CYS A 112 7.67 0.74 7.57
N LEU A 113 7.36 0.89 8.86
CA LEU A 113 6.30 0.13 9.54
C LEU A 113 4.94 0.29 8.85
N LEU A 114 4.61 1.51 8.43
CA LEU A 114 3.35 1.79 7.73
C LEU A 114 3.30 1.12 6.34
N ASN A 115 4.41 1.14 5.61
CA ASN A 115 4.52 0.48 4.31
C ASN A 115 4.37 -1.04 4.45
N ASP A 116 4.99 -1.63 5.47
CA ASP A 116 4.84 -3.06 5.76
C ASP A 116 3.39 -3.38 6.19
N ALA A 117 2.75 -2.50 6.96
CA ALA A 117 1.36 -2.67 7.37
C ALA A 117 0.40 -2.72 6.17
N VAL A 118 0.59 -1.84 5.17
CA VAL A 118 -0.23 -1.84 3.95
C VAL A 118 -0.14 -3.18 3.20
N CYS A 119 1.05 -3.79 3.20
CA CYS A 119 1.30 -5.04 2.47
C CYS A 119 0.90 -6.30 3.24
N TYR A 120 1.14 -6.31 4.56
CA TYR A 120 1.14 -7.55 5.35
C TYR A 120 0.16 -7.53 6.53
N CYS A 121 -0.43 -6.39 6.89
CA CYS A 121 -1.39 -6.31 8.00
C CYS A 121 -2.84 -6.41 7.48
N PRO A 122 -3.57 -7.50 7.78
CA PRO A 122 -4.96 -7.64 7.33
C PRO A 122 -5.91 -6.63 7.97
N ALA A 123 -5.55 -6.08 9.14
CA ALA A 123 -6.38 -5.11 9.85
C ALA A 123 -6.29 -3.68 9.28
N TYR A 124 -5.25 -3.40 8.48
CA TYR A 124 -4.99 -2.06 7.95
C TYR A 124 -6.12 -1.58 7.04
N GLY A 125 -6.52 -0.31 7.20
CA GLY A 125 -7.57 0.31 6.40
C GLY A 125 -9.00 -0.13 6.75
N GLY A 126 -9.14 -1.09 7.67
CA GLY A 126 -10.43 -1.49 8.24
C GLY A 126 -10.83 -0.66 9.47
N THR A 127 -11.97 -0.99 10.04
CA THR A 127 -12.46 -0.38 11.30
C THR A 127 -11.56 -0.68 12.50
N ALA A 128 -10.82 -1.80 12.45
CA ALA A 128 -9.90 -2.21 13.50
C ALA A 128 -8.65 -1.32 13.54
N MET A 129 -8.15 -0.90 12.37
CA MET A 129 -6.97 -0.06 12.24
C MET A 129 -7.18 0.99 11.14
N PRO A 130 -7.93 2.07 11.43
CA PRO A 130 -8.12 3.15 10.49
C PRO A 130 -6.80 3.89 10.23
N PRO A 131 -6.64 4.59 9.09
CA PRO A 131 -5.37 5.19 8.68
C PRO A 131 -4.73 6.13 9.71
N ALA A 132 -5.53 6.96 10.39
CA ALA A 132 -5.04 7.84 11.45
C ALA A 132 -4.48 7.08 12.66
N THR A 133 -5.12 5.95 13.04
CA THR A 133 -4.65 5.10 14.13
C THR A 133 -3.41 4.30 13.73
N ALA A 134 -3.36 3.77 12.50
CA ALA A 134 -2.16 3.13 11.95
C ALA A 134 -0.96 4.08 12.00
N ALA A 135 -1.15 5.32 11.56
CA ALA A 135 -0.12 6.35 11.58
C ALA A 135 0.36 6.69 12.99
N ALA A 136 -0.58 6.85 13.94
CA ALA A 136 -0.22 7.12 15.32
C ALA A 136 0.55 5.97 15.97
N ALA A 137 0.11 4.73 15.75
CA ALA A 137 0.76 3.52 16.25
C ALA A 137 2.18 3.37 15.66
N ALA A 138 2.33 3.52 14.35
CA ALA A 138 3.63 3.47 13.68
C ALA A 138 4.58 4.57 14.19
N LEU A 139 4.09 5.79 14.40
CA LEU A 139 4.89 6.88 14.97
C LEU A 139 5.33 6.59 16.40
N HIS A 140 4.42 6.03 17.21
CA HIS A 140 4.71 5.66 18.60
C HIS A 140 5.76 4.57 18.70
N ILE A 141 5.62 3.49 17.91
CA ILE A 141 6.61 2.41 17.85
C ILE A 141 7.94 2.93 17.29
N GLY A 142 7.91 3.70 16.20
CA GLY A 142 9.11 4.27 15.59
C GLY A 142 9.89 5.15 16.57
N ALA A 143 9.20 5.98 17.36
CA ALA A 143 9.82 6.77 18.42
C ALA A 143 10.42 5.90 19.53
N GLN A 144 9.71 4.85 19.98
CA GLN A 144 10.22 3.93 20.99
C GLN A 144 11.47 3.16 20.53
N LEU A 145 11.47 2.65 19.30
CA LEU A 145 12.62 1.95 18.72
C LEU A 145 13.84 2.87 18.60
N CYS A 146 13.63 4.16 18.32
CA CYS A 146 14.68 5.18 18.32
C CYS A 146 14.98 5.77 19.71
N LYS A 147 14.43 5.21 20.79
CA LYS A 147 14.61 5.69 22.19
C LYS A 147 14.21 7.16 22.38
N GLN A 148 13.32 7.68 21.55
CA GLN A 148 12.74 9.00 21.69
C GLN A 148 11.47 8.93 22.56
N THR A 149 11.36 9.81 23.54
CA THR A 149 10.12 9.97 24.31
C THR A 149 9.25 11.03 23.65
N VAL A 150 8.05 10.64 23.21
CA VAL A 150 7.04 11.58 22.73
C VAL A 150 6.18 11.99 23.93
N GLN A 151 6.19 13.29 24.24
CA GLN A 151 5.42 13.85 25.36
C GLN A 151 4.22 14.65 24.83
N PRO A 152 3.07 14.63 25.53
CA PRO A 152 2.80 13.89 26.76
C PRO A 152 2.52 12.40 26.50
N TRP A 153 2.64 11.57 27.54
CA TRP A 153 2.15 10.19 27.46
C TRP A 153 0.65 10.18 27.13
N GLY A 154 0.26 9.31 26.18
CA GLY A 154 -1.12 9.28 25.70
C GLY A 154 -1.48 10.38 24.71
N TRP A 155 -0.49 10.99 24.03
CA TRP A 155 -0.69 12.07 23.05
C TRP A 155 -1.73 11.73 21.96
N TRP A 156 -1.89 10.45 21.61
CA TRP A 156 -2.88 9.96 20.64
C TRP A 156 -4.34 10.22 21.08
N ARG A 157 -4.59 10.45 22.37
CA ARG A 157 -5.92 10.82 22.87
C ARG A 157 -6.34 12.20 22.38
N ALA A 158 -5.39 13.11 22.20
CA ALA A 158 -5.65 14.45 21.66
C ALA A 158 -6.13 14.39 20.20
N THR A 159 -5.84 13.29 19.50
CA THR A 159 -6.28 13.05 18.11
C THR A 159 -7.55 12.19 18.06
N GLY A 160 -8.21 11.97 19.21
CA GLY A 160 -9.45 11.18 19.30
C GLY A 160 -9.25 9.67 19.24
N ILE A 161 -8.02 9.17 19.37
CA ILE A 161 -7.74 7.73 19.31
C ILE A 161 -7.89 7.13 20.72
N ALA A 162 -8.71 6.09 20.83
CA ALA A 162 -8.89 5.34 22.07
C ALA A 162 -7.65 4.52 22.41
N ASP A 163 -7.35 4.36 23.71
CA ASP A 163 -6.20 3.59 24.17
C ASP A 163 -6.24 2.12 23.72
N GLU A 164 -7.44 1.53 23.64
CA GLU A 164 -7.61 0.15 23.20
C GLU A 164 -7.24 0.01 21.72
N SER A 165 -7.78 0.86 20.85
CA SER A 165 -7.44 0.88 19.42
C SER A 165 -5.95 1.12 19.19
N MET A 166 -5.35 2.01 19.97
CA MET A 166 -3.91 2.26 19.93
C MET A 166 -3.11 1.01 20.33
N ARG A 167 -3.48 0.35 21.44
CA ARG A 167 -2.81 -0.87 21.92
C ARG A 167 -2.93 -2.01 20.92
N SER A 168 -4.12 -2.29 20.40
CA SER A 168 -4.34 -3.33 19.39
C SER A 168 -3.55 -3.04 18.11
N SER A 169 -3.52 -1.78 17.67
CA SER A 169 -2.77 -1.40 16.47
C SER A 169 -1.26 -1.54 16.67
N CYS A 170 -0.74 -1.13 17.84
CA CYS A 170 0.66 -1.34 18.18
C CYS A 170 1.01 -2.82 18.21
N SER A 171 0.18 -3.67 18.83
CA SER A 171 0.39 -5.12 18.86
C SER A 171 0.47 -5.70 17.46
N ALA A 172 -0.47 -5.36 16.58
CA ALA A 172 -0.48 -5.83 15.20
C ALA A 172 0.75 -5.38 14.41
N LEU A 173 1.26 -4.17 14.64
CA LEU A 173 2.50 -3.69 14.00
C LEU A 173 3.77 -4.35 14.57
N LEU A 174 3.79 -4.66 15.87
CA LEU A 174 4.91 -5.37 16.50
C LEU A 174 4.99 -6.83 16.02
N GLU A 175 3.83 -7.48 15.82
CA GLU A 175 3.77 -8.83 15.24
C GLU A 175 4.41 -8.89 13.84
N LEU A 176 4.30 -7.83 13.04
CA LEU A 176 4.91 -7.75 11.70
C LEU A 176 6.44 -7.76 11.74
N ILE A 177 7.04 -7.13 12.76
CA ILE A 177 8.49 -7.05 12.90
C ILE A 177 9.09 -8.23 13.68
N GLY A 178 8.24 -9.17 14.14
CA GLY A 178 8.67 -10.32 14.94
C GLY A 178 9.18 -9.94 16.34
N ALA A 179 8.67 -8.83 16.90
CA ALA A 179 9.02 -8.32 18.22
C ALA A 179 7.97 -8.65 19.29
#